data_AF-A0A1L7X1I9-F1
#
_entry.id   AF-A0A1L7X1I9-F1
#
_cell.length_a   1.000
_cell.length_b   1.000
_cell.length_c   1.000
_cell.angle_alpha   90.00
_cell.angle_beta   90.00
_cell.angle_gamma   90.00
#
_symmetry.space_group_name_H-M   'P 1'
#
loop_
_entity.id
_entity.type
_entity.pdbx_description
1 polymer ?
#
loop_
_entity_poly.entity_id
_entity_poly.type
_entity_poly.pdbx_seq_one_letter_code
_entity_poly.pdbx_strand_id
1 'polypeptide(L)'
;MWHEYLDTPQVTLVPTFMARKEFEVVKIQKGTWLSFKTICNGQEPITVYIDGVMVASFEQVNGPTPVMSSNRSNFGGSATFPRTPTGSVGIEIPSGNLLYYSGLSNQAVMGDTGLGWNQTPMVFDGAKRDGYAWIVDLITGAPALYYSTTGTEYIRGNIEASLIRASLEPGILPENLVNEDSLVSVEGMGAGSYDYYNGPQTGVSTHRNALYVTALRSCVELANSSTINDLKLASQYLTLAIRTTEAINSYLFTPSTSHYNITTSRTVGIAQESHTWLISKGFSPPHLHRPILAQLRDRLCSTTGTNAPLSFSPDTINPSITPVISPIMSAFHCIAAIDTNCHEYAEHILRSVWEPVCDKQSPHFTGTMWEFLNPDGRTPFKDQIYSYAQLFNVGSTFILSRYVLGVEPTKSGFGEVKIHPRFSIKGVNWAEGRVPTPWGESIEVKWQRFEGRGWKLACSVPNGMDGVVVVPEDIWVRRKILKDNGKEIQSNEEKI
;
A
#
# COMPACT_ATOMS: atom_id res chain seq x y z
N MET A 1 5.73 -16.42 -10.74
CA MET A 1 4.76 -15.55 -10.05
C MET A 1 3.34 -16.04 -10.31
N TRP A 2 2.52 -16.10 -9.25
CA TRP A 2 1.39 -17.03 -8.97
C TRP A 2 1.85 -18.46 -8.63
N HIS A 3 1.92 -18.75 -7.34
CA HIS A 3 2.68 -19.88 -6.79
C HIS A 3 1.84 -20.83 -5.92
N GLU A 4 0.53 -20.91 -6.16
CA GLU A 4 -0.37 -21.81 -5.43
C GLU A 4 -0.79 -23.03 -6.28
N TYR A 5 0.15 -23.59 -7.04
CA TYR A 5 0.02 -24.93 -7.62
C TYR A 5 1.18 -25.80 -7.11
N LEU A 6 0.97 -26.41 -5.96
CA LEU A 6 1.82 -27.44 -5.37
C LEU A 6 0.87 -28.63 -5.14
N ASP A 7 0.85 -29.63 -6.02
CA ASP A 7 1.66 -30.85 -5.85
C ASP A 7 1.90 -31.66 -7.15
N THR A 8 1.75 -31.05 -8.33
CA THR A 8 2.08 -31.72 -9.61
C THR A 8 3.00 -30.87 -10.49
N PRO A 9 3.98 -31.47 -11.18
CA PRO A 9 4.70 -30.80 -12.27
C PRO A 9 3.70 -30.38 -13.35
N GLN A 10 3.53 -29.07 -13.52
CA GLN A 10 2.71 -28.50 -14.58
C GLN A 10 3.67 -27.95 -15.65
N VAL A 11 3.45 -28.31 -16.91
CA VAL A 11 4.11 -27.65 -18.04
C VAL A 11 3.36 -26.34 -18.28
N THR A 12 3.79 -25.27 -17.62
CA THR A 12 3.24 -23.94 -17.87
C THR A 12 4.00 -23.32 -19.04
N LEU A 13 3.30 -23.02 -20.13
CA LEU A 13 3.83 -22.21 -21.22
C LEU A 13 3.97 -20.77 -20.70
N VAL A 14 5.20 -20.29 -20.51
CA VAL A 14 5.46 -18.89 -20.15
C VAL A 14 5.40 -18.07 -21.44
N PRO A 15 4.44 -17.14 -21.59
CA PRO A 15 4.41 -16.27 -22.75
C PRO A 15 5.60 -15.29 -22.66
N THR A 16 6.55 -15.42 -23.58
CA THR A 16 7.62 -14.44 -23.76
C THR A 16 7.12 -13.36 -24.72
N PHE A 17 7.25 -12.09 -24.34
CA PHE A 17 6.99 -10.99 -25.27
C PHE A 17 7.98 -11.07 -26.43
N MET A 18 7.50 -11.43 -27.61
CA MET A 18 8.34 -11.52 -28.82
C MET A 18 8.44 -10.18 -29.56
N ALA A 19 7.31 -9.52 -29.78
CA ALA A 19 7.24 -8.27 -30.53
C ALA A 19 5.87 -7.59 -30.32
N ARG A 20 5.80 -6.29 -30.64
CA ARG A 20 4.56 -5.50 -30.73
C ARG A 20 4.48 -4.84 -32.10
N LYS A 21 3.29 -4.80 -32.68
CA LYS A 21 3.00 -4.02 -33.88
C LYS A 21 1.72 -3.23 -33.67
N GLU A 22 1.78 -1.93 -33.92
CA GLU A 22 0.60 -1.08 -34.00
C GLU A 22 0.06 -1.11 -35.43
N PHE A 23 -1.26 -1.09 -35.58
CA PHE A 23 -1.92 -1.12 -36.87
C PHE A 23 -3.18 -0.25 -36.84
N GLU A 24 -3.39 0.54 -37.90
CA GLU A 24 -4.54 1.45 -38.03
C GLU A 24 -5.76 0.81 -38.72
N VAL A 25 -5.65 -0.46 -39.11
CA VAL A 25 -6.48 -1.06 -40.17
C VAL A 25 -7.93 -1.32 -39.74
N VAL A 26 -8.21 -1.46 -38.44
CA VAL A 26 -9.54 -1.84 -37.95
C VAL A 26 -10.14 -0.75 -37.07
N LYS A 27 -11.20 -0.10 -37.56
CA LYS A 27 -12.01 0.82 -36.74
C LYS A 27 -12.83 0.03 -35.74
N ILE A 28 -12.42 0.09 -34.47
CA ILE A 28 -13.19 -0.50 -33.36
C ILE A 28 -14.44 0.35 -33.13
N GLN A 29 -15.62 -0.24 -33.29
CA GLN A 29 -16.90 0.39 -32.98
C GLN A 29 -17.54 -0.23 -31.74
N LYS A 30 -18.00 0.60 -30.80
CA LYS A 30 -18.66 0.14 -29.58
C LYS A 30 -19.86 -0.75 -29.94
N GLY A 31 -19.92 -1.94 -29.34
CA GLY A 31 -21.02 -2.90 -29.54
C GLY A 31 -20.85 -3.85 -30.72
N THR A 32 -19.75 -3.76 -31.47
CA THR A 32 -19.45 -4.70 -32.57
C THR A 32 -18.44 -5.75 -32.10
N TRP A 33 -18.70 -7.02 -32.42
CA TRP A 33 -17.76 -8.12 -32.19
C TRP A 33 -16.71 -8.16 -33.29
N LEU A 34 -15.45 -8.33 -32.91
CA LEU A 34 -14.33 -8.54 -33.82
C LEU A 34 -13.89 -10.01 -33.75
N SER A 35 -13.58 -10.61 -34.90
CA SER A 35 -13.03 -11.95 -35.00
C SER A 35 -11.52 -11.89 -35.04
N PHE A 36 -10.84 -12.47 -34.05
CA PHE A 36 -9.38 -12.60 -34.03
C PHE A 36 -8.97 -14.01 -34.46
N LYS A 37 -8.02 -14.12 -35.39
CA LYS A 37 -7.41 -15.39 -35.77
C LYS A 37 -5.89 -15.24 -35.77
N THR A 38 -5.21 -16.15 -35.08
CA THR A 38 -3.74 -16.25 -35.12
C THR A 38 -3.37 -17.58 -35.76
N ILE A 39 -2.47 -17.56 -36.72
CA ILE A 39 -1.94 -18.77 -37.38
C ILE A 39 -0.47 -18.91 -37.02
N CYS A 40 -0.11 -20.06 -36.46
CA CYS A 40 1.26 -20.48 -36.19
C CYS A 40 1.46 -21.85 -36.85
N ASN A 41 2.31 -21.94 -37.87
CA ASN A 41 2.50 -23.18 -38.63
C ASN A 41 3.99 -23.53 -38.72
N GLY A 42 4.44 -24.51 -37.94
CA GLY A 42 5.83 -24.94 -37.95
C GLY A 42 6.78 -23.79 -37.62
N GLN A 43 7.69 -23.47 -38.54
CA GLN A 43 8.66 -22.37 -38.44
C GLN A 43 8.21 -21.09 -39.18
N GLU A 44 7.03 -21.11 -39.81
CA GLU A 44 6.49 -19.95 -40.53
C GLU A 44 6.18 -18.80 -39.58
N PRO A 45 6.24 -17.53 -40.03
CA PRO A 45 5.87 -16.40 -39.19
C PRO A 45 4.48 -16.55 -38.56
N ILE A 46 4.35 -16.12 -37.31
CA ILE A 46 3.06 -16.03 -36.61
C ILE A 46 2.27 -14.91 -37.27
N THR A 47 1.12 -15.22 -37.84
CA THR A 47 0.28 -14.23 -38.53
C THR A 47 -1.01 -13.98 -37.77
N VAL A 48 -1.40 -12.72 -37.64
CA VAL A 48 -2.58 -12.27 -36.88
C VAL A 48 -3.56 -11.60 -37.81
N TYR A 49 -4.82 -11.99 -37.72
CA TYR A 49 -5.93 -11.50 -38.51
C TYR A 49 -7.02 -10.94 -37.60
N ILE A 50 -7.66 -9.86 -38.06
CA ILE A 50 -8.88 -9.31 -37.46
C ILE A 50 -9.93 -9.23 -38.56
N ASP A 51 -11.09 -9.84 -38.35
CA ASP A 51 -12.19 -9.98 -39.32
C ASP A 51 -11.71 -10.50 -40.69
N GLY A 52 -10.77 -11.45 -40.66
CA GLY A 52 -10.17 -12.07 -41.85
C GLY A 52 -9.10 -11.22 -42.55
N VAL A 53 -8.84 -9.99 -42.10
CA VAL A 53 -7.77 -9.14 -42.63
C VAL A 53 -6.49 -9.38 -41.83
N MET A 54 -5.40 -9.71 -42.50
CA MET A 54 -4.08 -9.85 -41.87
C MET A 54 -3.59 -8.48 -41.36
N VAL A 55 -3.43 -8.34 -40.05
CA VAL A 55 -3.00 -7.07 -39.41
C VAL A 55 -1.55 -7.11 -38.93
N ALA A 56 -1.00 -8.31 -38.66
CA ALA A 56 0.39 -8.46 -38.25
C ALA A 56 1.00 -9.80 -38.69
N SER A 57 2.32 -9.80 -38.80
CA SER A 57 3.15 -10.99 -38.99
C SER A 57 4.40 -10.83 -38.13
N PHE A 58 4.78 -11.88 -37.40
CA PHE A 58 5.92 -11.91 -36.50
C PHE A 58 6.79 -13.11 -36.84
N GLU A 59 8.04 -12.87 -37.19
CA GLU A 59 9.01 -13.96 -37.37
C GLU A 59 9.10 -14.79 -36.09
N GLN A 60 9.07 -16.11 -36.23
CA GLN A 60 9.36 -16.99 -35.12
C GLN A 60 10.86 -16.89 -34.82
N VAL A 61 11.21 -16.36 -33.65
CA VAL A 61 12.60 -16.36 -33.22
C VAL A 61 12.96 -17.79 -32.82
N ASN A 62 14.04 -18.34 -33.37
CA ASN A 62 14.77 -19.45 -32.75
C ASN A 62 15.44 -18.93 -31.46
N GLY A 63 14.62 -18.58 -30.48
CA GLY A 63 15.03 -18.26 -29.11
C GLY A 63 15.46 -19.54 -28.39
N PRO A 64 16.08 -19.44 -27.20
CA PRO A 64 16.65 -20.59 -26.52
C PRO A 64 15.59 -21.70 -26.44
N THR A 65 16.03 -22.95 -26.57
CA THR A 65 15.31 -24.16 -26.16
C THR A 65 14.34 -23.75 -25.06
N PRO A 66 13.01 -24.03 -25.16
CA PRO A 66 12.09 -23.63 -24.10
C PRO A 66 12.77 -24.08 -22.82
N VAL A 67 13.24 -23.10 -22.05
CA VAL A 67 13.81 -23.44 -20.76
C VAL A 67 12.54 -23.93 -20.10
N MET A 68 12.40 -25.26 -19.99
CA MET A 68 11.67 -25.88 -18.89
C MET A 68 12.41 -25.43 -17.64
N SER A 69 12.32 -24.12 -17.40
CA SER A 69 12.60 -23.53 -16.14
C SER A 69 11.41 -23.99 -15.35
N SER A 70 11.69 -24.55 -14.19
CA SER A 70 10.75 -24.69 -13.10
C SER A 70 10.18 -23.34 -12.63
N ASN A 71 10.27 -22.28 -13.43
CA ASN A 71 9.71 -20.97 -13.17
C ASN A 71 8.21 -21.02 -13.44
N ARG A 72 7.52 -21.40 -12.37
CA ARG A 72 6.08 -21.28 -12.19
C ARG A 72 5.71 -19.80 -12.32
N SER A 73 5.21 -19.39 -13.48
CA SER A 73 4.60 -18.07 -13.68
C SER A 73 3.21 -18.24 -14.29
N ASN A 74 2.15 -17.85 -13.58
CA ASN A 74 0.83 -17.73 -14.18
C ASN A 74 0.68 -16.40 -14.92
N PHE A 75 -0.32 -16.43 -15.79
CA PHE A 75 -1.03 -15.30 -16.37
C PHE A 75 -1.30 -14.19 -15.35
N GLY A 76 -0.76 -12.99 -15.61
CA GLY A 76 -0.95 -11.78 -14.79
C GLY A 76 0.28 -10.86 -14.79
N GLY A 77 1.44 -11.35 -15.24
CA GLY A 77 2.70 -10.58 -15.25
C GLY A 77 2.86 -9.50 -16.31
N SER A 78 1.89 -9.31 -17.23
CA SER A 78 1.96 -8.20 -18.17
C SER A 78 0.59 -7.62 -18.43
N ALA A 79 0.53 -6.29 -18.43
CA ALA A 79 -0.59 -5.44 -18.85
C ALA A 79 -1.06 -5.68 -20.31
N THR A 80 -0.66 -6.78 -20.93
CA THR A 80 -0.86 -7.10 -22.34
C THR A 80 -1.77 -8.31 -22.55
N PHE A 81 -2.26 -8.99 -21.51
CA PHE A 81 -3.36 -9.91 -21.73
C PHE A 81 -4.66 -9.11 -21.80
N PRO A 82 -5.32 -9.03 -22.97
CA PRO A 82 -6.64 -8.43 -23.03
C PRO A 82 -7.54 -9.20 -22.07
N ARG A 83 -8.38 -8.45 -21.34
CA ARG A 83 -9.58 -8.93 -20.65
C ARG A 83 -10.06 -10.22 -21.30
N THR A 84 -10.25 -11.28 -20.51
CA THR A 84 -10.79 -12.57 -20.97
C THR A 84 -11.74 -12.34 -22.13
N PRO A 85 -11.36 -12.69 -23.37
CA PRO A 85 -12.24 -12.52 -24.49
C PRO A 85 -13.53 -13.27 -24.14
N THR A 86 -14.66 -12.59 -24.17
CA THR A 86 -15.93 -13.30 -24.24
C THR A 86 -15.97 -13.87 -25.65
N GLY A 87 -15.70 -15.18 -25.79
CA GLY A 87 -15.47 -15.79 -27.11
C GLY A 87 -15.15 -17.27 -27.00
N SER A 88 -14.70 -17.88 -28.08
CA SER A 88 -14.25 -19.26 -28.14
C SER A 88 -12.79 -19.33 -28.57
N VAL A 89 -12.01 -20.21 -27.95
CA VAL A 89 -10.67 -20.57 -28.42
C VAL A 89 -10.75 -21.88 -29.18
N GLY A 90 -10.12 -21.94 -30.36
CA GLY A 90 -10.02 -23.14 -31.18
C GLY A 90 -8.59 -23.35 -31.66
N ILE A 91 -8.09 -24.59 -31.61
CA ILE A 91 -6.82 -24.99 -32.21
C ILE A 91 -7.17 -25.87 -33.40
N GLU A 92 -6.84 -25.39 -34.60
CA GLU A 92 -7.02 -26.12 -35.85
C GLU A 92 -5.65 -26.41 -36.44
N ILE A 93 -5.41 -27.66 -36.85
CA ILE A 93 -4.19 -28.02 -37.57
C ILE A 93 -4.33 -27.76 -39.08
N PRO A 94 -3.23 -27.65 -39.84
CA PRO A 94 -3.29 -27.32 -41.27
C PRO A 94 -4.17 -28.23 -42.13
N SER A 95 -4.48 -29.45 -41.66
CA SER A 95 -5.41 -30.36 -42.33
C SER A 95 -6.89 -29.96 -42.20
N GLY A 96 -7.20 -28.88 -41.48
CA GLY A 96 -8.57 -28.45 -41.18
C GLY A 96 -9.20 -29.13 -39.96
N ASN A 97 -8.45 -30.00 -39.26
CA ASN A 97 -8.97 -30.72 -38.10
C ASN A 97 -8.86 -29.83 -36.85
N LEU A 98 -9.97 -29.73 -36.13
CA LEU A 98 -10.03 -29.07 -34.84
C LEU A 98 -9.47 -30.00 -33.75
N LEU A 99 -8.34 -29.64 -33.16
CA LEU A 99 -7.74 -30.38 -32.03
C LEU A 99 -8.34 -29.98 -30.68
N TYR A 100 -8.77 -28.73 -30.57
CA TYR A 100 -9.32 -28.20 -29.34
C TYR A 100 -10.32 -27.10 -29.66
N TYR A 101 -11.42 -27.04 -28.93
CA TYR A 101 -12.39 -25.97 -29.01
C TYR A 101 -13.08 -25.80 -27.67
N SER A 102 -13.09 -24.58 -27.15
CA SER A 102 -13.78 -24.26 -25.92
C SER A 102 -14.32 -22.85 -25.97
N GLY A 103 -15.57 -22.68 -25.54
CA GLY A 103 -16.08 -21.36 -25.19
C GLY A 103 -15.35 -20.89 -23.94
N LEU A 104 -14.78 -19.69 -23.95
CA LEU A 104 -14.13 -19.07 -22.79
C LEU A 104 -15.12 -18.80 -21.62
N SER A 105 -16.42 -19.05 -21.85
CA SER A 105 -17.48 -19.09 -20.82
C SER A 105 -17.69 -20.48 -20.19
N ASN A 106 -17.03 -21.53 -20.69
CA ASN A 106 -17.12 -22.89 -20.13
C ASN A 106 -16.09 -23.04 -19.00
N GLN A 107 -16.52 -23.41 -17.80
CA GLN A 107 -15.61 -23.61 -16.66
C GLN A 107 -14.49 -24.64 -16.93
N ALA A 108 -14.73 -25.63 -17.80
CA ALA A 108 -13.72 -26.62 -18.18
C ALA A 108 -12.48 -25.96 -18.82
N VAL A 109 -12.66 -24.81 -19.50
CA VAL A 109 -11.56 -24.06 -20.13
C VAL A 109 -10.50 -23.64 -19.13
N MET A 110 -10.87 -23.44 -17.86
CA MET A 110 -9.92 -23.09 -16.80
C MET A 110 -8.95 -24.24 -16.56
N GLY A 111 -9.48 -25.46 -16.38
CA GLY A 111 -8.66 -26.67 -16.24
C GLY A 111 -7.82 -26.96 -17.49
N ASP A 112 -8.39 -26.79 -18.67
CA ASP A 112 -7.71 -27.04 -19.97
C ASP A 112 -6.52 -26.10 -20.21
N THR A 113 -6.51 -24.93 -19.56
CA THR A 113 -5.45 -23.91 -19.69
C THR A 113 -4.57 -23.79 -18.46
N GLY A 114 -4.75 -24.67 -17.45
CA GLY A 114 -4.01 -24.58 -16.18
C GLY A 114 -4.36 -23.34 -15.36
N LEU A 115 -5.52 -22.72 -15.61
CA LEU A 115 -6.10 -21.66 -14.80
C LEU A 115 -6.90 -22.28 -13.65
N GLY A 116 -6.82 -21.66 -12.48
CA GLY A 116 -7.31 -22.23 -11.23
C GLY A 116 -7.60 -21.12 -10.23
N TRP A 117 -8.16 -21.53 -9.10
CA TRP A 117 -8.53 -20.61 -8.03
C TRP A 117 -7.32 -20.33 -7.15
N ASN A 118 -7.26 -19.12 -6.57
CA ASN A 118 -6.35 -18.88 -5.46
C ASN A 118 -6.68 -19.87 -4.34
N GLN A 119 -5.66 -20.57 -3.84
CA GLN A 119 -5.80 -21.48 -2.71
C GLN A 119 -6.07 -20.72 -1.42
N THR A 120 -5.62 -19.47 -1.33
CA THR A 120 -5.88 -18.59 -0.18
C THR A 120 -6.70 -17.35 -0.57
N PRO A 121 -7.61 -16.89 0.30
CA PRO A 121 -8.22 -15.57 0.12
C PRO A 121 -7.14 -14.50 0.27
N MET A 122 -7.04 -13.58 -0.70
CA MET A 122 -6.05 -12.51 -0.69
C MET A 122 -6.63 -11.23 -1.28
N VAL A 123 -6.11 -10.09 -0.84
CA VAL A 123 -6.27 -8.80 -1.53
C VAL A 123 -5.16 -8.58 -2.55
N PHE A 124 -5.51 -7.93 -3.65
CA PHE A 124 -4.59 -7.50 -4.70
C PHE A 124 -4.35 -6.00 -4.59
N ASP A 125 -3.26 -5.56 -5.20
CA ASP A 125 -2.86 -4.16 -5.32
C ASP A 125 -3.95 -3.34 -6.02
N GLY A 126 -4.41 -3.81 -7.18
CA GLY A 126 -5.49 -3.21 -7.95
C GLY A 126 -5.93 -4.05 -9.14
N ALA A 127 -7.10 -3.71 -9.69
CA ALA A 127 -7.76 -4.55 -10.70
C ALA A 127 -7.32 -4.28 -12.15
N LYS A 128 -6.49 -3.26 -12.41
CA LYS A 128 -6.23 -2.77 -13.76
C LYS A 128 -5.05 -3.45 -14.47
N ARG A 129 -3.93 -3.68 -13.78
CA ARG A 129 -2.67 -4.02 -14.43
C ARG A 129 -2.14 -5.38 -14.00
N ASP A 130 -1.46 -5.43 -12.86
CA ASP A 130 -0.63 -6.57 -12.48
C ASP A 130 -1.32 -7.50 -11.48
N GLY A 131 -2.29 -7.01 -10.71
CA GLY A 131 -3.21 -7.87 -9.93
C GLY A 131 -2.44 -8.76 -8.96
N TYR A 132 -1.44 -8.20 -8.31
CA TYR A 132 -0.53 -8.91 -7.41
C TYR A 132 -0.86 -8.66 -5.96
N ALA A 133 -0.66 -9.70 -5.14
CA ALA A 133 -0.65 -9.64 -3.68
C ALA A 133 0.67 -9.01 -3.19
N TRP A 134 0.85 -7.72 -3.46
CA TRP A 134 2.03 -6.94 -3.05
C TRP A 134 2.01 -6.71 -1.53
N ILE A 135 3.10 -7.07 -0.85
CA ILE A 135 3.17 -6.96 0.62
C ILE A 135 3.09 -5.51 1.11
N VAL A 136 3.55 -4.56 0.30
CA VAL A 136 3.57 -3.14 0.67
C VAL A 136 2.17 -2.54 0.67
N ASP A 137 1.26 -3.02 -0.18
CA ASP A 137 -0.14 -2.59 -0.17
C ASP A 137 -0.84 -2.92 1.15
N LEU A 138 -0.36 -3.93 1.90
CA LEU A 138 -0.86 -4.22 3.25
C LEU A 138 -0.54 -3.14 4.28
N ILE A 139 0.44 -2.28 4.02
CA ILE A 139 0.85 -1.23 4.95
C ILE A 139 -0.34 -0.30 5.27
N THR A 140 -1.11 0.10 4.26
CA THR A 140 -2.37 0.85 4.41
C THR A 140 -3.59 -0.05 4.33
N GLY A 141 -3.51 -1.12 3.54
CA GLY A 141 -4.60 -2.05 3.31
C GLY A 141 -4.99 -2.85 4.55
N ALA A 142 -4.03 -3.34 5.33
CA ALA A 142 -4.33 -4.16 6.50
C ALA A 142 -5.07 -3.38 7.59
N PRO A 143 -4.61 -2.18 8.03
CA PRO A 143 -5.38 -1.36 8.95
C PRO A 143 -6.79 -1.06 8.40
N ALA A 144 -6.91 -0.68 7.12
CA ALA A 144 -8.21 -0.38 6.53
C ALA A 144 -9.16 -1.60 6.52
N LEU A 145 -8.66 -2.80 6.25
CA LEU A 145 -9.44 -4.04 6.33
C LEU A 145 -9.89 -4.33 7.77
N TYR A 146 -9.02 -4.17 8.76
CA TYR A 146 -9.40 -4.38 10.16
C TYR A 146 -10.45 -3.37 10.65
N TYR A 147 -10.39 -2.11 10.22
CA TYR A 147 -11.39 -1.10 10.57
C TYR A 147 -12.70 -1.18 9.76
N SER A 148 -12.77 -2.01 8.71
CA SER A 148 -13.95 -2.09 7.83
C SER A 148 -14.66 -3.44 7.86
N THR A 149 -13.92 -4.53 7.71
CA THR A 149 -14.48 -5.87 7.46
C THR A 149 -13.89 -6.97 8.35
N THR A 150 -12.85 -6.67 9.14
CA THR A 150 -12.07 -7.68 9.89
C THR A 150 -11.51 -8.80 9.01
N GLY A 151 -11.19 -8.47 7.74
CA GLY A 151 -10.71 -9.39 6.71
C GLY A 151 -9.33 -10.02 6.98
N THR A 152 -9.19 -10.72 8.10
CA THR A 152 -7.96 -11.32 8.63
C THR A 152 -7.43 -12.39 7.69
N GLU A 153 -8.33 -13.15 7.08
CA GLU A 153 -8.04 -14.18 6.10
C GLU A 153 -7.31 -13.63 4.87
N TYR A 154 -7.68 -12.42 4.40
CA TYR A 154 -7.01 -11.80 3.26
C TYR A 154 -5.60 -11.32 3.59
N ILE A 155 -5.39 -10.88 4.83
CA ILE A 155 -4.07 -10.48 5.33
C ILE A 155 -3.18 -11.71 5.47
N ARG A 156 -3.73 -12.79 6.05
CA ARG A 156 -3.03 -14.07 6.17
C ARG A 156 -2.62 -14.59 4.79
N GLY A 157 -3.54 -14.65 3.82
CA GLY A 157 -3.23 -15.13 2.47
C GLY A 157 -2.15 -14.30 1.78
N ASN A 158 -2.14 -12.97 1.96
CA ASN A 158 -1.05 -12.13 1.43
C ASN A 158 0.31 -12.41 2.10
N ILE A 159 0.33 -12.63 3.42
CA ILE A 159 1.57 -12.98 4.15
C ILE A 159 2.08 -14.34 3.68
N GLU A 160 1.21 -15.35 3.61
CA GLU A 160 1.54 -16.69 3.12
C GLU A 160 2.08 -16.63 1.68
N ALA A 161 1.39 -15.92 0.78
CA ALA A 161 1.85 -15.70 -0.58
C ALA A 161 3.23 -15.01 -0.64
N SER A 162 3.50 -14.08 0.28
CA SER A 162 4.80 -13.39 0.35
C SER A 162 5.92 -14.30 0.86
N LEU A 163 5.65 -15.11 1.89
CA LEU A 163 6.61 -16.07 2.44
C LEU A 163 6.97 -17.15 1.42
N ILE A 164 5.97 -17.66 0.69
CA ILE A 164 6.20 -18.62 -0.41
C ILE A 164 7.13 -18.02 -1.45
N ARG A 165 6.91 -16.76 -1.87
CA ARG A 165 7.80 -16.06 -2.82
C ARG A 165 9.21 -15.89 -2.25
N ALA A 166 9.35 -15.52 -0.99
CA ALA A 166 10.63 -15.30 -0.34
C ALA A 166 11.45 -16.59 -0.16
N SER A 167 10.79 -17.74 0.06
CA SER A 167 11.46 -19.03 0.28
C SER A 167 12.18 -19.63 -0.94
N LEU A 168 11.99 -19.04 -2.13
CA LEU A 168 12.55 -19.52 -3.40
C LEU A 168 13.94 -18.93 -3.72
N GLU A 169 14.36 -17.89 -3.01
CA GLU A 169 15.74 -17.42 -3.00
C GLU A 169 16.27 -17.51 -1.56
N PRO A 170 17.50 -17.98 -1.32
CA PRO A 170 18.09 -17.92 0.02
C PRO A 170 18.04 -16.46 0.47
N GLY A 171 17.16 -16.16 1.44
CA GLY A 171 16.94 -14.79 1.87
C GLY A 171 18.26 -14.15 2.27
N ILE A 172 18.63 -13.04 1.64
CA ILE A 172 19.71 -12.20 2.15
C ILE A 172 19.18 -11.65 3.48
N LEU A 173 19.62 -12.24 4.59
CA LEU A 173 19.35 -11.67 5.90
C LEU A 173 19.87 -10.24 5.89
N PRO A 174 19.06 -9.24 6.27
CA PRO A 174 19.50 -7.84 6.29
C PRO A 174 20.78 -7.62 7.09
N GLU A 175 21.08 -8.49 8.06
CA GLU A 175 22.31 -8.51 8.86
C GLU A 175 23.59 -8.56 7.99
N ASN A 176 23.57 -9.27 6.86
CA ASN A 176 24.70 -9.34 5.94
C ASN A 176 24.89 -8.04 5.12
N LEU A 177 23.93 -7.11 5.21
CA LEU A 177 23.92 -5.82 4.53
C LEU A 177 24.18 -4.67 5.50
N VAL A 178 24.35 -4.94 6.80
CA VAL A 178 24.67 -3.93 7.81
C VAL A 178 26.18 -3.63 7.75
N ASN A 179 26.53 -2.37 7.55
CA ASN A 179 27.92 -1.90 7.54
C ASN A 179 28.46 -1.68 8.97
N GLU A 180 29.71 -1.23 9.06
CA GLU A 180 30.39 -0.94 10.34
C GLU A 180 29.70 0.15 11.18
N ASP A 181 28.94 1.05 10.55
CA ASP A 181 28.15 2.10 11.21
C ASP A 181 26.79 1.59 11.72
N SER A 182 26.51 0.28 11.66
CA SER A 182 25.22 -0.31 12.02
C SER A 182 24.06 0.13 11.12
N LEU A 183 24.34 0.48 9.86
CA LEU A 183 23.36 0.86 8.84
C LEU A 183 23.31 -0.16 7.70
N VAL A 184 22.10 -0.48 7.24
CA VAL A 184 21.89 -1.26 6.02
C VAL A 184 22.38 -0.44 4.83
N SER A 185 23.37 -0.98 4.11
CA SER A 185 24.02 -0.37 2.96
C SER A 185 23.89 -1.29 1.74
N VAL A 186 23.14 -0.84 0.74
CA VAL A 186 22.89 -1.58 -0.50
C VAL A 186 22.89 -0.60 -1.65
N GLU A 187 23.42 -1.03 -2.79
CA GLU A 187 23.57 -0.22 -4.00
C GLU A 187 22.81 -0.83 -5.20
N GLY A 188 22.59 -0.04 -6.24
CA GLY A 188 22.05 -0.51 -7.53
C GLY A 188 20.61 -1.03 -7.44
N MET A 189 20.29 -2.11 -8.16
CA MET A 189 18.93 -2.69 -8.13
C MET A 189 18.54 -3.24 -6.75
N GLY A 190 19.49 -3.72 -5.96
CA GLY A 190 19.24 -4.14 -4.57
C GLY A 190 18.84 -2.98 -3.65
N ALA A 191 19.19 -1.74 -4.04
CA ALA A 191 18.76 -0.51 -3.38
C ALA A 191 17.35 -0.04 -3.81
N GLY A 192 16.68 -0.79 -4.70
CA GLY A 192 15.28 -0.55 -5.07
C GLY A 192 14.35 -0.66 -3.86
N SER A 193 13.29 0.15 -3.89
CA SER A 193 12.23 0.19 -2.88
C SER A 193 10.89 0.40 -3.61
N TYR A 194 9.77 0.24 -2.90
CA TYR A 194 8.44 0.28 -3.50
C TYR A 194 8.03 1.69 -3.95
N ASP A 195 8.72 2.72 -3.48
CA ASP A 195 8.74 4.07 -4.04
C ASP A 195 9.56 4.09 -5.34
N TYR A 196 9.28 3.19 -6.28
CA TYR A 196 10.11 3.00 -7.49
C TYR A 196 10.26 4.27 -8.35
N TYR A 197 9.37 5.27 -8.16
CA TYR A 197 9.47 6.61 -8.72
C TYR A 197 10.64 7.44 -8.15
N ASN A 198 11.35 6.94 -7.14
CA ASN A 198 12.60 7.46 -6.60
C ASN A 198 13.82 7.12 -7.49
N GLY A 199 13.64 6.13 -8.39
CA GLY A 199 14.70 5.59 -9.23
C GLY A 199 15.79 4.88 -8.43
N PRO A 200 16.90 4.50 -9.09
CA PRO A 200 18.05 3.90 -8.42
C PRO A 200 18.59 4.80 -7.29
N GLN A 201 18.86 4.20 -6.14
CA GLN A 201 19.45 4.87 -4.99
C GLN A 201 20.94 4.53 -4.92
N THR A 202 21.75 5.50 -4.49
CA THR A 202 23.16 5.32 -4.16
C THR A 202 23.43 5.84 -2.75
N GLY A 203 24.41 5.24 -2.08
CA GLY A 203 24.72 5.50 -0.68
C GLY A 203 23.69 4.90 0.28
N VAL A 204 23.93 5.12 1.57
CA VAL A 204 23.10 4.58 2.66
C VAL A 204 21.77 5.31 2.70
N SER A 205 20.67 4.57 2.55
CA SER A 205 19.30 5.11 2.47
C SER A 205 18.66 5.26 3.84
N THR A 206 18.15 6.47 4.13
CA THR A 206 17.45 6.78 5.39
C THR A 206 16.14 5.99 5.51
N HIS A 207 15.35 5.96 4.44
CA HIS A 207 14.10 5.21 4.42
C HIS A 207 14.32 3.72 4.69
N ARG A 208 15.30 3.11 4.00
CA ARG A 208 15.62 1.68 4.17
C ARG A 208 16.01 1.35 5.61
N ASN A 209 16.82 2.21 6.24
CA ASN A 209 17.21 2.01 7.63
C ASN A 209 16.03 2.21 8.59
N ALA A 210 15.12 3.14 8.32
CA ALA A 210 13.87 3.27 9.10
C ALA A 210 12.97 2.02 8.98
N LEU A 211 12.84 1.44 7.77
CA LEU A 211 12.15 0.17 7.56
C LEU A 211 12.83 -0.98 8.29
N TYR A 212 14.16 -1.03 8.26
CA TYR A 212 14.93 -2.07 8.95
C TYR A 212 14.72 -2.02 10.47
N VAL A 213 14.80 -0.84 11.09
CA VAL A 213 14.49 -0.68 12.53
C VAL A 213 13.03 -1.08 12.83
N THR A 214 12.09 -0.74 11.95
CA THR A 214 10.69 -1.15 12.09
C THR A 214 10.55 -2.68 12.06
N ALA A 215 11.22 -3.34 11.12
CA ALA A 215 11.22 -4.80 11.01
C ALA A 215 11.81 -5.44 12.27
N LEU A 216 12.96 -4.95 12.76
CA LEU A 216 13.57 -5.44 14.00
C LEU A 216 12.64 -5.29 15.20
N ARG A 217 12.01 -4.11 15.38
CA ARG A 217 11.04 -3.91 16.48
C ARG A 217 9.83 -4.84 16.36
N SER A 218 9.35 -5.11 15.15
CA SER A 218 8.28 -6.08 14.92
C SER A 218 8.73 -7.51 15.27
N CYS A 219 9.98 -7.88 14.94
CA CYS A 219 10.57 -9.15 15.34
C CYS A 219 10.76 -9.27 16.85
N VAL A 220 11.06 -8.16 17.55
CA VAL A 220 11.10 -8.13 19.03
C VAL A 220 9.72 -8.46 19.61
N GLU A 221 8.66 -7.86 19.09
CA GLU A 221 7.28 -8.15 19.53
C GLU A 221 6.90 -9.62 19.29
N LEU A 222 7.23 -10.15 18.10
CA LEU A 222 6.97 -11.56 17.77
C LEU A 222 7.77 -12.51 18.67
N ALA A 223 9.07 -12.28 18.83
CA ALA A 223 9.94 -13.12 19.65
C ALA A 223 9.56 -13.10 21.14
N ASN A 224 9.07 -11.96 21.66
CA ASN A 224 8.55 -11.83 23.02
C ASN A 224 7.14 -12.39 23.20
N SER A 225 6.44 -12.76 22.12
CA SER A 225 5.10 -13.34 22.24
C SER A 225 5.14 -14.65 23.03
N SER A 226 4.05 -14.97 23.73
CA SER A 226 3.93 -16.22 24.48
C SER A 226 4.07 -17.48 23.60
N THR A 227 3.84 -17.35 22.30
CA THR A 227 3.94 -18.45 21.34
C THR A 227 5.38 -18.75 20.93
N ILE A 228 6.20 -17.73 20.67
CA ILE A 228 7.60 -17.91 20.28
C ILE A 228 8.49 -17.97 21.52
N ASN A 229 8.31 -17.03 22.46
CA ASN A 229 9.00 -16.95 23.74
C ASN A 229 10.54 -17.07 23.65
N ASP A 230 11.14 -16.48 22.60
CA ASP A 230 12.60 -16.40 22.43
C ASP A 230 13.10 -15.03 22.90
N LEU A 231 13.15 -14.87 24.23
CA LEU A 231 13.55 -13.62 24.88
C LEU A 231 15.01 -13.22 24.57
N LYS A 232 15.86 -14.20 24.26
CA LYS A 232 17.26 -13.95 23.88
C LYS A 232 17.30 -13.32 22.50
N LEU A 233 16.60 -13.89 21.52
CA LEU A 233 16.49 -13.34 20.18
C LEU A 233 15.83 -11.95 20.19
N ALA A 234 14.77 -11.78 20.99
CA ALA A 234 14.15 -10.47 21.19
C ALA A 234 15.14 -9.43 21.70
N SER A 235 15.98 -9.79 22.69
CA SER A 235 17.01 -8.88 23.22
C SER A 235 18.08 -8.53 22.18
N GLN A 236 18.45 -9.47 21.31
CA GLN A 236 19.39 -9.24 20.21
C GLN A 236 18.82 -8.28 19.17
N TYR A 237 17.59 -8.50 18.71
CA TYR A 237 16.92 -7.60 17.77
C TYR A 237 16.68 -6.20 18.35
N LEU A 238 16.35 -6.11 19.64
CA LEU A 238 16.19 -4.82 20.31
C LEU A 238 17.52 -4.04 20.35
N THR A 239 18.62 -4.72 20.69
CA THR A 239 19.95 -4.11 20.70
C THR A 239 20.31 -3.57 19.31
N LEU A 240 20.04 -4.34 18.26
CA LEU A 240 20.30 -3.92 16.89
C LEU A 240 19.42 -2.74 16.46
N ALA A 241 18.13 -2.77 16.81
CA ALA A 241 17.21 -1.68 16.53
C ALA A 241 17.64 -0.36 17.19
N ILE A 242 18.11 -0.41 18.43
CA ILE A 242 18.64 0.76 19.16
C ILE A 242 19.89 1.30 18.44
N ARG A 243 20.89 0.46 18.18
CA ARG A 243 22.14 0.87 17.52
C ARG A 243 21.90 1.48 16.14
N THR A 244 21.04 0.86 15.32
CA THR A 244 20.69 1.42 14.00
C THR A 244 19.93 2.73 14.14
N THR A 245 19.05 2.88 15.15
CA THR A 245 18.37 4.17 15.40
C THR A 245 19.37 5.28 15.77
N GLU A 246 20.35 4.98 16.61
CA GLU A 246 21.43 5.90 16.98
C GLU A 246 22.29 6.27 15.75
N ALA A 247 22.60 5.29 14.90
CA ALA A 247 23.33 5.50 13.66
C ALA A 247 22.57 6.37 12.65
N ILE A 248 21.25 6.16 12.49
CA ILE A 248 20.39 7.04 11.66
C ILE A 248 20.52 8.49 12.12
N ASN A 249 20.42 8.73 13.43
CA ASN A 249 20.48 10.08 14.00
C ASN A 249 21.88 10.70 13.92
N SER A 250 22.93 9.88 13.92
CA SER A 250 24.32 10.35 13.91
C SER A 250 24.84 10.63 12.50
N TYR A 251 24.47 9.78 11.53
CA TYR A 251 25.07 9.78 10.19
C TYR A 251 24.14 10.27 9.08
N LEU A 252 22.82 10.19 9.28
CA LEU A 252 21.85 10.53 8.23
C LEU A 252 21.14 11.87 8.49
N PHE A 253 21.26 12.43 9.70
CA PHE A 253 20.78 13.77 10.04
C PHE A 253 21.83 14.83 9.66
N THR A 254 21.38 15.93 9.05
CA THR A 254 22.25 17.05 8.67
C THR A 254 21.91 18.29 9.51
N PRO A 255 22.77 18.71 10.47
CA PRO A 255 22.47 19.86 11.34
C PRO A 255 22.24 21.18 10.58
N SER A 256 22.98 21.43 9.50
CA SER A 256 22.89 22.67 8.73
C SER A 256 21.55 22.86 8.01
N THR A 257 20.88 21.77 7.63
CA THR A 257 19.55 21.79 7.03
C THR A 257 18.45 21.37 8.01
N SER A 258 18.81 20.92 9.21
CA SER A 258 17.90 20.46 10.26
C SER A 258 16.90 19.39 9.82
N HIS A 259 17.32 18.51 8.90
CA HIS A 259 16.54 17.35 8.45
C HIS A 259 17.46 16.18 8.05
N TYR A 260 16.87 15.02 7.73
CA TYR A 260 17.61 13.83 7.32
C TYR A 260 17.84 13.85 5.80
N ASN A 261 19.01 13.40 5.36
CA ASN A 261 19.31 13.20 3.95
C ASN A 261 18.45 12.07 3.38
N ILE A 262 18.22 12.05 2.06
CA ILE A 262 17.49 10.94 1.41
C ILE A 262 18.39 9.70 1.42
N THR A 263 19.65 9.89 1.02
CA THR A 263 20.74 8.93 1.19
C THR A 263 22.03 9.69 1.54
N THR A 264 23.09 9.00 1.96
CA THR A 264 24.41 9.64 2.19
C THR A 264 24.99 10.30 0.93
N SER A 265 24.58 9.87 -0.26
CA SER A 265 24.99 10.48 -1.54
C SER A 265 23.97 11.50 -2.07
N ARG A 266 22.75 11.56 -1.52
CA ARG A 266 21.70 12.49 -1.91
C ARG A 266 21.29 13.37 -0.73
N THR A 267 22.06 14.44 -0.56
CA THR A 267 21.96 15.41 0.54
C THR A 267 21.14 16.65 0.20
N VAL A 268 20.77 16.82 -1.08
CA VAL A 268 19.86 17.89 -1.56
C VAL A 268 18.48 17.30 -1.83
N GLY A 269 17.45 18.04 -1.44
CA GLY A 269 16.06 17.56 -1.49
C GLY A 269 15.55 17.09 -0.14
N ILE A 270 14.24 16.88 -0.04
CA ILE A 270 13.59 16.24 1.11
C ILE A 270 12.61 15.18 0.61
N ALA A 271 12.59 14.02 1.26
CA ALA A 271 11.67 12.93 0.96
C ALA A 271 10.57 12.88 2.02
N GLN A 272 9.30 12.85 1.60
CA GLN A 272 8.15 12.73 2.48
C GLN A 272 8.28 11.49 3.38
N GLU A 273 8.50 10.34 2.73
CA GLU A 273 8.49 9.03 3.35
C GLU A 273 9.45 8.90 4.53
N SER A 274 10.75 9.15 4.28
CA SER A 274 11.82 8.98 5.27
C SER A 274 11.47 9.71 6.56
N HIS A 275 11.05 10.97 6.45
CA HIS A 275 10.74 11.80 7.60
C HIS A 275 9.49 11.33 8.33
N THR A 276 8.43 10.98 7.60
CA THR A 276 7.16 10.56 8.22
C THR A 276 7.29 9.21 8.93
N TRP A 277 8.12 8.30 8.42
CA TRP A 277 8.48 7.05 9.11
C TRP A 277 9.28 7.31 10.38
N LEU A 278 10.34 8.13 10.30
CA LEU A 278 11.17 8.47 11.45
C LEU A 278 10.37 9.15 12.57
N ILE A 279 9.40 9.99 12.24
CA ILE A 279 8.51 10.64 13.22
C ILE A 279 7.50 9.63 13.78
N SER A 280 6.69 8.99 12.92
CA SER A 280 5.60 8.11 13.35
C SER A 280 6.07 6.88 14.13
N LYS A 281 7.31 6.42 13.92
CA LYS A 281 7.90 5.30 14.68
C LYS A 281 8.77 5.73 15.87
N GLY A 282 8.91 7.04 16.11
CA GLY A 282 9.71 7.58 17.21
C GLY A 282 11.20 7.28 17.07
N PHE A 283 11.73 7.29 15.84
CA PHE A 283 13.17 7.13 15.57
C PHE A 283 13.90 8.47 15.53
N SER A 284 13.17 9.57 15.28
CA SER A 284 13.69 10.94 15.34
C SER A 284 13.44 11.58 16.72
N PRO A 285 14.38 12.40 17.24
CA PRO A 285 14.20 13.16 18.47
C PRO A 285 12.93 14.04 18.47
N PRO A 286 12.14 14.08 19.56
CA PRO A 286 10.87 14.83 19.62
C PRO A 286 10.95 16.32 19.26
N HIS A 287 12.05 16.99 19.63
CA HIS A 287 12.25 18.41 19.33
C HIS A 287 12.38 18.70 17.82
N LEU A 288 12.66 17.69 16.99
CA LEU A 288 12.77 17.82 15.53
C LEU A 288 11.43 17.63 14.80
N HIS A 289 10.42 17.05 15.44
CA HIS A 289 9.19 16.63 14.76
C HIS A 289 8.47 17.79 14.09
N ARG A 290 8.12 18.84 14.84
CA ARG A 290 7.42 20.02 14.30
C ARG A 290 8.25 20.81 13.27
N PRO A 291 9.56 21.07 13.50
CA PRO A 291 10.41 21.66 12.47
C PRO A 291 10.45 20.86 11.16
N ILE A 292 10.60 19.53 11.22
CA ILE A 292 10.60 18.67 10.03
C ILE A 292 9.25 18.72 9.31
N LEU A 293 8.13 18.60 10.03
CA LEU A 293 6.78 18.71 9.43
C LEU A 293 6.56 20.06 8.75
N ALA A 294 7.08 21.15 9.32
CA ALA A 294 7.04 22.47 8.66
C ALA A 294 7.87 22.48 7.36
N GLN A 295 9.06 21.86 7.35
CA GLN A 295 9.84 21.72 6.12
C GLN A 295 9.12 20.88 5.06
N LEU A 296 8.45 19.79 5.45
CA LEU A 296 7.65 18.98 4.53
C LEU A 296 6.53 19.82 3.90
N ARG A 297 5.79 20.61 4.71
CA ARG A 297 4.78 21.54 4.20
C ARG A 297 5.39 22.53 3.20
N ASP A 298 6.49 23.18 3.57
CA ASP A 298 7.04 24.30 2.81
C ASP A 298 7.74 23.85 1.51
N ARG A 299 8.24 22.62 1.47
CA ARG A 299 9.06 22.13 0.34
C ARG A 299 8.40 21.06 -0.53
N LEU A 300 7.38 20.38 -0.04
CA LEU A 300 6.66 19.36 -0.80
C LEU A 300 5.31 19.83 -1.33
N CYS A 301 4.65 20.76 -0.63
CA CYS A 301 3.34 21.23 -1.02
C CYS A 301 3.46 22.39 -2.03
N SER A 302 2.70 22.31 -3.13
CA SER A 302 2.72 23.28 -4.23
C SER A 302 1.71 24.42 -4.01
N THR A 303 2.04 25.66 -4.38
CA THR A 303 1.06 26.77 -4.38
C THR A 303 -0.01 26.65 -5.48
N THR A 304 0.05 25.62 -6.32
CA THR A 304 -0.89 25.33 -7.39
C THR A 304 -1.61 23.99 -7.18
N GLY A 305 -2.70 23.76 -7.91
CA GLY A 305 -3.47 22.52 -7.79
C GLY A 305 -4.21 22.42 -6.45
N THR A 306 -4.13 21.27 -5.78
CA THR A 306 -4.71 21.03 -4.45
C THR A 306 -3.73 21.30 -3.31
N ASN A 307 -2.49 21.70 -3.63
CA ASN A 307 -1.43 21.91 -2.64
C ASN A 307 -1.09 20.63 -1.83
N ALA A 308 -1.30 19.45 -2.42
CA ALA A 308 -0.89 18.18 -1.81
C ALA A 308 0.64 18.00 -1.81
N PRO A 309 1.20 17.26 -0.82
CA PRO A 309 2.64 17.02 -0.74
C PRO A 309 3.11 16.06 -1.84
N LEU A 310 4.15 16.46 -2.58
CA LEU A 310 4.92 15.56 -3.44
C LEU A 310 5.72 14.55 -2.60
N SER A 311 6.06 13.40 -3.18
CA SER A 311 6.93 12.42 -2.51
C SER A 311 8.35 12.94 -2.27
N PHE A 312 8.84 13.80 -3.16
CA PHE A 312 10.15 14.44 -3.08
C PHE A 312 10.02 15.92 -3.43
N SER A 313 10.86 16.76 -2.82
CA SER A 313 10.87 18.19 -3.16
C SER A 313 11.44 18.44 -4.55
N PRO A 314 11.01 19.51 -5.26
CA PRO A 314 11.42 19.79 -6.63
C PRO A 314 12.93 19.98 -6.85
N ASP A 315 13.67 20.37 -5.81
CA ASP A 315 15.13 20.54 -5.83
C ASP A 315 15.91 19.22 -5.61
N THR A 316 15.21 18.09 -5.46
CA THR A 316 15.86 16.77 -5.36
C THR A 316 16.54 16.41 -6.68
N ILE A 317 17.87 16.31 -6.66
CA ILE A 317 18.68 16.08 -7.88
C ILE A 317 18.70 14.59 -8.24
N ASN A 318 17.74 14.15 -9.05
CA ASN A 318 17.78 12.86 -9.76
C ASN A 318 16.87 12.91 -11.00
N PRO A 319 17.39 12.74 -12.22
CA PRO A 319 16.59 12.79 -13.45
C PRO A 319 15.53 11.67 -13.55
N SER A 320 15.65 10.62 -12.74
CA SER A 320 14.67 9.52 -12.68
C SER A 320 13.47 9.84 -11.79
N ILE A 321 13.56 10.87 -10.94
CA ILE A 321 12.44 11.23 -10.05
C ILE A 321 11.39 11.97 -10.86
N THR A 322 10.19 11.38 -10.92
CA THR A 322 9.02 12.05 -11.48
C THR A 322 8.22 12.67 -10.34
N PRO A 323 7.86 13.97 -10.42
CA PRO A 323 6.96 14.59 -9.45
C PRO A 323 5.64 13.82 -9.37
N VAL A 324 5.33 13.31 -8.17
CA VAL A 324 4.16 12.47 -7.92
C VAL A 324 3.69 12.67 -6.49
N ILE A 325 2.38 12.57 -6.29
CA ILE A 325 1.77 12.49 -4.95
C ILE A 325 1.49 11.01 -4.68
N SER A 326 2.09 10.50 -3.60
CA SER A 326 1.92 9.12 -3.14
C SER A 326 0.96 9.07 -1.95
N PRO A 327 -0.24 8.49 -2.10
CA PRO A 327 -1.22 8.46 -1.02
C PRO A 327 -0.81 7.58 0.17
N ILE A 328 -0.07 6.50 -0.06
CA ILE A 328 0.50 5.71 1.05
C ILE A 328 1.44 6.58 1.91
N MET A 329 2.27 7.41 1.28
CA MET A 329 3.17 8.33 2.01
C MET A 329 2.40 9.42 2.73
N SER A 330 1.34 9.90 2.08
CA SER A 330 0.46 10.89 2.66
C SER A 330 -0.29 10.35 3.88
N ALA A 331 -0.61 9.05 3.91
CA ALA A 331 -1.22 8.41 5.08
C ALA A 331 -0.27 8.44 6.28
N PHE A 332 1.01 8.10 6.08
CA PHE A 332 2.03 8.22 7.13
C PHE A 332 2.32 9.65 7.54
N HIS A 333 2.26 10.59 6.59
CA HIS A 333 2.37 12.01 6.89
C HIS A 333 1.23 12.48 7.79
N CYS A 334 -0.02 12.09 7.51
CA CYS A 334 -1.15 12.33 8.39
C CYS A 334 -0.92 11.74 9.79
N ILE A 335 -0.50 10.48 9.90
CA ILE A 335 -0.25 9.83 11.20
C ILE A 335 0.83 10.57 11.98
N ALA A 336 1.97 10.87 11.36
CA ALA A 336 3.07 11.59 11.99
C ALA A 336 2.63 12.97 12.51
N ALA A 337 1.80 13.68 11.75
CA ALA A 337 1.23 14.96 12.16
C ALA A 337 0.21 14.81 13.31
N ILE A 338 -0.64 13.78 13.29
CA ILE A 338 -1.60 13.49 14.37
C ILE A 338 -0.88 13.12 15.67
N ASP A 339 0.11 12.23 15.61
CA ASP A 339 0.86 11.75 16.78
C ASP A 339 1.73 12.84 17.44
N THR A 340 1.97 13.94 16.72
CA THR A 340 2.75 15.10 17.20
C THR A 340 1.91 16.35 17.43
N ASN A 341 0.58 16.21 17.48
CA ASN A 341 -0.40 17.28 17.69
C ASN A 341 -0.35 18.42 16.65
N CYS A 342 0.19 18.16 15.45
CA CYS A 342 0.18 19.09 14.32
C CYS A 342 -1.06 18.84 13.42
N HIS A 343 -2.25 18.87 14.00
CA HIS A 343 -3.51 18.48 13.35
C HIS A 343 -3.84 19.30 12.10
N GLU A 344 -3.38 20.56 12.04
CA GLU A 344 -3.53 21.42 10.87
C GLU A 344 -2.84 20.84 9.63
N TYR A 345 -1.68 20.18 9.80
CA TYR A 345 -0.97 19.53 8.70
C TYR A 345 -1.67 18.24 8.30
N ALA A 346 -2.14 17.45 9.28
CA ALA A 346 -2.89 16.23 9.00
C ALA A 346 -4.18 16.52 8.23
N GLU A 347 -4.93 17.56 8.61
CA GLU A 347 -6.16 17.98 7.92
C GLU A 347 -5.85 18.45 6.49
N HIS A 348 -4.80 19.26 6.31
CA HIS A 348 -4.37 19.72 4.99
C HIS A 348 -4.09 18.55 4.04
N ILE A 349 -3.37 17.53 4.50
CA ILE A 349 -3.05 16.34 3.70
C ILE A 349 -4.32 15.55 3.40
N LEU A 350 -5.20 15.32 4.38
CA LEU A 350 -6.46 14.61 4.16
C LEU A 350 -7.29 15.26 3.04
N ARG A 351 -7.44 16.59 3.08
CA ARG A 351 -8.22 17.33 2.08
C ARG A 351 -7.53 17.37 0.74
N SER A 352 -6.24 17.70 0.69
CA SER A 352 -5.52 17.90 -0.56
C SER A 352 -5.31 16.62 -1.36
N VAL A 353 -5.24 15.45 -0.70
CA VAL A 353 -4.97 14.15 -1.34
C VAL A 353 -6.24 13.36 -1.61
N TRP A 354 -7.18 13.24 -0.66
CA TRP A 354 -8.33 12.34 -0.80
C TRP A 354 -9.62 13.02 -1.25
N GLU A 355 -9.83 14.31 -0.98
CA GLU A 355 -11.02 15.04 -1.44
C GLU A 355 -11.16 15.02 -2.99
N PRO A 356 -10.09 15.24 -3.77
CA PRO A 356 -10.18 15.21 -5.24
C PRO A 356 -10.54 13.83 -5.81
N VAL A 357 -10.09 12.76 -5.16
CA VAL A 357 -10.40 11.37 -5.54
C VAL A 357 -11.89 11.07 -5.32
N CYS A 358 -12.53 11.78 -4.38
CA CYS A 358 -13.94 11.63 -4.05
C CYS A 358 -14.86 12.59 -4.83
N ASP A 359 -14.32 13.46 -5.68
CA ASP A 359 -15.10 14.45 -6.41
C ASP A 359 -15.95 13.81 -7.51
N LYS A 360 -17.26 13.71 -7.27
CA LYS A 360 -18.25 13.14 -8.21
C LYS A 360 -18.37 13.92 -9.53
N GLN A 361 -17.87 15.16 -9.59
CA GLN A 361 -17.86 15.97 -10.81
C GLN A 361 -16.60 15.73 -11.65
N SER A 362 -15.58 15.09 -11.08
CA SER A 362 -14.35 14.76 -11.81
C SER A 362 -14.63 13.73 -12.90
N PRO A 363 -14.07 13.89 -14.13
CA PRO A 363 -14.13 12.86 -15.16
C PRO A 363 -13.38 11.58 -14.77
N HIS A 364 -12.56 11.64 -13.70
CA HIS A 364 -11.80 10.52 -13.16
C HIS A 364 -12.48 9.84 -11.96
N PHE A 365 -13.70 10.24 -11.60
CA PHE A 365 -14.45 9.63 -10.50
C PHE A 365 -14.85 8.19 -10.83
N THR A 366 -14.40 7.24 -10.01
CA THR A 366 -14.72 5.81 -10.15
C THR A 366 -15.44 5.23 -8.93
N GLY A 367 -15.56 6.00 -7.84
CA GLY A 367 -16.00 5.48 -6.54
C GLY A 367 -14.94 4.60 -5.84
N THR A 368 -13.71 4.59 -6.35
CA THR A 368 -12.57 3.83 -5.82
C THR A 368 -11.34 4.74 -5.70
N MET A 369 -10.26 4.26 -5.08
CA MET A 369 -9.08 5.07 -4.78
C MET A 369 -7.99 4.92 -5.86
N TRP A 370 -7.45 6.04 -6.39
CA TRP A 370 -6.39 6.02 -7.40
C TRP A 370 -5.03 5.61 -6.81
N GLU A 371 -4.17 4.97 -7.59
CA GLU A 371 -2.83 4.54 -7.13
C GLU A 371 -1.92 5.73 -6.78
N PHE A 372 -1.87 6.74 -7.63
CA PHE A 372 -1.05 7.95 -7.50
C PHE A 372 -1.77 9.16 -8.11
N LEU A 373 -1.38 10.38 -7.70
CA LEU A 373 -1.88 11.62 -8.29
C LEU A 373 -0.75 12.40 -8.97
N ASN A 374 -1.07 13.10 -10.06
CA ASN A 374 -0.18 14.09 -10.64
C ASN A 374 0.01 15.28 -9.68
N PRO A 375 1.06 16.12 -9.86
CA PRO A 375 1.32 17.29 -9.01
C PRO A 375 0.16 18.29 -8.88
N ASP A 376 -0.82 18.27 -9.80
CA ASP A 376 -2.03 19.08 -9.68
C ASP A 376 -2.97 18.62 -8.55
N GLY A 377 -2.80 17.37 -8.08
CA GLY A 377 -3.63 16.69 -7.09
C GLY A 377 -5.08 16.43 -7.53
N ARG A 378 -5.41 16.66 -8.81
CA ARG A 378 -6.77 16.53 -9.36
C ARG A 378 -6.87 15.42 -10.40
N THR A 379 -5.75 15.03 -10.99
CA THR A 379 -5.71 13.99 -12.02
C THR A 379 -4.88 12.80 -11.55
N PRO A 380 -5.29 11.57 -11.93
CA PRO A 380 -4.52 10.38 -11.62
C PRO A 380 -3.19 10.38 -12.39
N PHE A 381 -2.12 10.01 -11.70
CA PHE A 381 -0.79 9.93 -12.29
C PHE A 381 -0.78 8.88 -13.41
N LYS A 382 -0.18 9.21 -14.56
CA LYS A 382 -0.13 8.37 -15.79
C LYS A 382 -1.39 7.51 -15.94
N ASP A 383 -2.54 8.18 -16.04
CA ASP A 383 -3.90 7.63 -16.01
C ASP A 383 -4.14 6.38 -16.88
N GLN A 384 -3.41 6.21 -17.98
CA GLN A 384 -3.48 5.02 -18.84
C GLN A 384 -2.77 3.79 -18.25
N ILE A 385 -1.77 4.00 -17.39
CA ILE A 385 -0.90 2.94 -16.84
C ILE A 385 -1.35 2.53 -15.44
N TYR A 386 -1.59 3.50 -14.55
CA TYR A 386 -1.85 3.23 -13.14
C TYR A 386 -3.32 2.99 -12.81
N SER A 387 -3.55 2.32 -11.69
CA SER A 387 -4.86 1.86 -11.26
C SER A 387 -5.72 2.98 -10.70
N TYR A 388 -7.04 2.89 -10.91
CA TYR A 388 -8.04 3.75 -10.28
C TYR A 388 -8.69 3.08 -9.06
N ALA A 389 -8.29 1.84 -8.76
CA ALA A 389 -8.78 1.07 -7.63
C ALA A 389 -7.57 0.38 -7.00
N GLN A 390 -6.82 1.14 -6.20
CA GLN A 390 -5.59 0.69 -5.57
C GLN A 390 -5.70 0.67 -4.05
N LEU A 391 -5.27 -0.45 -3.45
CA LEU A 391 -5.19 -0.61 -2.01
C LEU A 391 -4.19 0.36 -1.36
N PHE A 392 -3.19 0.86 -2.09
CA PHE A 392 -2.27 1.89 -1.60
C PHE A 392 -2.91 3.19 -1.13
N ASN A 393 -4.11 3.53 -1.59
CA ASN A 393 -4.76 4.82 -1.33
C ASN A 393 -5.95 4.71 -0.36
N VAL A 394 -6.02 3.65 0.44
CA VAL A 394 -7.11 3.49 1.44
C VAL A 394 -6.77 4.04 2.83
N GLY A 395 -5.69 4.83 2.95
CA GLY A 395 -5.23 5.36 4.22
C GLY A 395 -6.27 6.19 4.98
N SER A 396 -7.09 6.96 4.25
CA SER A 396 -8.17 7.75 4.83
C SER A 396 -9.15 6.91 5.65
N THR A 397 -9.44 5.67 5.25
CA THR A 397 -10.38 4.77 5.94
C THR A 397 -9.95 4.52 7.38
N PHE A 398 -8.73 4.02 7.60
CA PHE A 398 -8.29 3.72 8.96
C PHE A 398 -7.91 4.97 9.74
N ILE A 399 -7.44 6.04 9.09
CA ILE A 399 -7.13 7.31 9.77
C ILE A 399 -8.41 7.91 10.38
N LEU A 400 -9.50 7.95 9.61
CA LEU A 400 -10.79 8.46 10.09
C LEU A 400 -11.38 7.56 11.17
N SER A 401 -11.38 6.24 11.00
CA SER A 401 -11.89 5.29 12.00
C SER A 401 -11.08 5.30 13.30
N ARG A 402 -9.75 5.45 13.21
CA ARG A 402 -8.86 5.39 14.36
C ARG A 402 -8.81 6.72 15.12
N TYR A 403 -8.66 7.85 14.42
CA TYR A 403 -8.33 9.12 15.05
C TYR A 403 -9.48 10.12 15.10
N VAL A 404 -10.42 10.06 14.15
CA VAL A 404 -11.61 10.93 14.15
C VAL A 404 -12.75 10.27 14.92
N LEU A 405 -13.15 9.04 14.55
CA LEU A 405 -14.10 8.27 15.34
C LEU A 405 -13.51 7.91 16.71
N GLY A 406 -12.20 7.62 16.75
CA GLY A 406 -11.42 7.51 17.98
C GLY A 406 -11.23 6.09 18.50
N VAL A 407 -11.45 5.04 17.70
CA VAL A 407 -11.31 3.65 18.19
C VAL A 407 -9.87 3.18 18.00
N GLU A 408 -9.13 2.95 19.08
CA GLU A 408 -7.74 2.46 19.04
C GLU A 408 -7.57 1.18 19.88
N PRO A 409 -7.06 0.06 19.33
CA PRO A 409 -6.65 -1.08 20.15
C PRO A 409 -5.39 -0.72 20.95
N THR A 410 -5.38 -1.05 22.25
CA THR A 410 -4.20 -0.89 23.12
C THR A 410 -3.54 -2.23 23.46
N LYS A 411 -4.20 -3.35 23.14
CA LYS A 411 -3.64 -4.71 23.18
C LYS A 411 -4.00 -5.48 21.90
N SER A 412 -3.18 -6.48 21.56
CA SER A 412 -3.41 -7.37 20.40
C SER A 412 -4.81 -7.97 20.41
N GLY A 413 -5.42 -8.10 19.23
CA GLY A 413 -6.75 -8.70 19.06
C GLY A 413 -7.90 -7.90 19.68
N PHE A 414 -7.73 -6.58 19.91
CA PHE A 414 -8.70 -5.75 20.66
C PHE A 414 -8.94 -6.25 22.09
N GLY A 415 -7.93 -6.88 22.73
CA GLY A 415 -8.04 -7.28 24.13
C GLY A 415 -8.28 -6.11 25.10
N GLU A 416 -7.94 -4.89 24.68
CA GLU A 416 -8.28 -3.64 25.35
C GLU A 416 -8.44 -2.54 24.29
N VAL A 417 -9.38 -1.63 24.50
CA VAL A 417 -9.67 -0.52 23.58
C VAL A 417 -9.59 0.84 24.27
N LYS A 418 -9.01 1.81 23.56
CA LYS A 418 -9.08 3.22 23.91
C LYS A 418 -10.01 3.94 22.94
N ILE A 419 -11.02 4.62 23.47
CA ILE A 419 -11.91 5.51 22.71
C ILE A 419 -11.42 6.96 22.88
N HIS A 420 -10.66 7.46 21.91
CA HIS A 420 -10.03 8.78 21.93
C HIS A 420 -10.18 9.51 20.58
N PRO A 421 -11.23 10.32 20.40
CA PRO A 421 -11.41 11.18 19.22
C PRO A 421 -10.40 12.35 19.17
N ARG A 422 -9.12 12.03 18.94
CA ARG A 422 -8.02 13.00 19.09
C ARG A 422 -7.77 13.87 17.88
N PHE A 423 -8.18 13.46 16.68
CA PHE A 423 -7.97 14.24 15.47
C PHE A 423 -9.21 15.08 15.13
N SER A 424 -9.10 16.38 15.38
CA SER A 424 -10.15 17.35 15.05
C SER A 424 -9.98 17.88 13.63
N ILE A 425 -11.04 17.78 12.82
CA ILE A 425 -11.11 18.31 11.45
C ILE A 425 -12.07 19.50 11.44
N LYS A 426 -11.66 20.62 10.84
CA LYS A 426 -12.51 21.81 10.74
C LYS A 426 -13.84 21.49 10.04
N GLY A 427 -14.94 21.89 10.68
CA GLY A 427 -16.30 21.65 10.18
C GLY A 427 -16.88 20.27 10.53
N VAL A 428 -16.09 19.37 11.11
CA VAL A 428 -16.58 18.07 11.59
C VAL A 428 -16.95 18.19 13.07
N ASN A 429 -18.26 18.29 13.35
CA ASN A 429 -18.78 18.44 14.71
C ASN A 429 -19.36 17.15 15.29
N TRP A 430 -19.36 16.06 14.55
CA TRP A 430 -19.82 14.76 15.03
C TRP A 430 -19.16 13.65 14.22
N ALA A 431 -19.06 12.47 14.81
CA ALA A 431 -18.78 11.23 14.10
C ALA A 431 -19.56 10.08 14.73
N GLU A 432 -19.94 9.10 13.92
CA GLU A 432 -20.64 7.89 14.33
C GLU A 432 -20.13 6.74 13.48
N GLY A 433 -19.86 5.60 14.10
CA GLY A 433 -19.31 4.45 13.40
C GLY A 433 -19.30 3.19 14.23
N ARG A 434 -19.12 2.08 13.52
CA ARG A 434 -18.99 0.73 14.06
C ARG A 434 -17.67 0.15 13.56
N VAL A 435 -16.82 -0.31 14.48
CA VAL A 435 -15.55 -0.96 14.18
C VAL A 435 -15.68 -2.45 14.52
N PRO A 436 -15.60 -3.34 13.52
CA PRO A 436 -15.71 -4.77 13.78
C PRO A 436 -14.45 -5.27 14.51
N THR A 437 -14.61 -6.28 15.35
CA THR A 437 -13.50 -6.85 16.14
C THR A 437 -13.35 -8.33 15.85
N PRO A 438 -12.17 -8.93 16.13
CA PRO A 438 -11.98 -10.38 16.05
C PRO A 438 -12.90 -11.21 16.96
N TRP A 439 -13.65 -10.57 17.87
CA TRP A 439 -14.55 -11.23 18.82
C TRP A 439 -15.93 -11.53 18.21
N GLY A 440 -16.18 -11.12 16.95
CA GLY A 440 -17.46 -11.27 16.27
C GLY A 440 -18.49 -10.19 16.62
N GLU A 441 -18.28 -9.46 17.73
CA GLU A 441 -19.00 -8.25 18.10
C GLU A 441 -18.24 -7.00 17.64
N SER A 442 -18.94 -5.87 17.52
CA SER A 442 -18.34 -4.60 17.09
C SER A 442 -18.28 -3.59 18.23
N ILE A 443 -17.31 -2.68 18.15
CA ILE A 443 -17.28 -1.47 18.96
C ILE A 443 -18.10 -0.40 18.26
N GLU A 444 -19.06 0.19 18.96
CA GLU A 444 -19.88 1.29 18.45
C GLU A 444 -19.48 2.58 19.15
N VAL A 445 -19.26 3.65 18.39
CA VAL A 445 -18.93 4.96 18.92
C VAL A 445 -19.75 6.03 18.22
N LYS A 446 -20.27 6.96 19.00
CA LYS A 446 -20.90 8.18 18.53
C LYS A 446 -20.47 9.33 19.41
N TRP A 447 -19.98 10.41 18.80
CA TRP A 447 -19.71 11.64 19.53
C TRP A 447 -20.23 12.86 18.77
N GLN A 448 -20.54 13.91 19.53
CA GLN A 448 -21.02 15.18 19.00
C GLN A 448 -20.50 16.36 19.84
N ARG A 449 -20.02 17.38 19.14
CA ARG A 449 -19.71 18.72 19.65
C ARG A 449 -20.93 19.60 19.46
N PHE A 450 -21.37 20.27 20.53
CA PHE A 450 -22.46 21.22 20.50
C PHE A 450 -21.91 22.63 20.72
N GLU A 451 -22.09 23.50 19.75
CA GLU A 451 -21.64 24.88 19.84
C GLU A 451 -22.18 25.56 21.12
N GLY A 452 -21.26 26.06 21.95
CA GLY A 452 -21.56 26.67 23.26
C GLY A 452 -22.15 25.73 24.32
N ARG A 453 -22.43 24.47 24.00
CA ARG A 453 -23.20 23.53 24.83
C ARG A 453 -22.44 22.26 25.26
N GLY A 454 -21.19 22.10 24.82
CA GLY A 454 -20.28 21.07 25.30
C GLY A 454 -20.07 19.92 24.30
N TRP A 455 -19.69 18.75 24.83
CA TRP A 455 -19.39 17.55 24.05
C TRP A 455 -20.04 16.34 24.69
N LYS A 456 -20.47 15.39 23.86
CA LYS A 456 -21.06 14.12 24.29
C LYS A 456 -20.45 12.98 23.49
N LEU A 457 -20.12 11.89 24.17
CA LEU A 457 -19.75 10.61 23.59
C LEU A 457 -20.65 9.51 24.15
N ALA A 458 -21.04 8.58 23.30
CA ALA A 458 -21.64 7.31 23.65
C ALA A 458 -20.84 6.22 22.95
N CYS A 459 -20.53 5.14 23.67
CA CYS A 459 -19.87 3.99 23.09
C CYS A 459 -20.40 2.68 23.69
N SER A 460 -20.24 1.61 22.93
CA SER A 460 -20.48 0.24 23.37
C SER A 460 -19.30 -0.62 22.92
N VAL A 461 -18.82 -1.47 23.82
CA VAL A 461 -17.75 -2.42 23.56
C VAL A 461 -18.27 -3.84 23.81
N PRO A 462 -17.72 -4.87 23.15
CA PRO A 462 -18.07 -6.27 23.38
C PRO A 462 -17.98 -6.67 24.87
N ASN A 463 -18.82 -7.62 25.28
CA ASN A 463 -18.82 -8.08 26.67
C ASN A 463 -17.47 -8.70 27.06
N GLY A 464 -16.91 -8.28 28.20
CA GLY A 464 -15.59 -8.74 28.67
C GLY A 464 -14.39 -8.03 28.03
N MET A 465 -14.62 -7.04 27.16
CA MET A 465 -13.56 -6.17 26.66
C MET A 465 -13.34 -4.99 27.62
N ASP A 466 -12.11 -4.82 28.07
CA ASP A 466 -11.72 -3.64 28.83
C ASP A 466 -11.57 -2.42 27.90
N GLY A 467 -11.91 -1.24 28.39
CA GLY A 467 -11.64 -0.03 27.64
C GLY A 467 -11.65 1.25 28.46
N VAL A 468 -11.10 2.30 27.86
CA VAL A 468 -11.01 3.63 28.46
C VAL A 468 -11.49 4.69 27.47
N VAL A 469 -12.23 5.68 27.96
CA VAL A 469 -12.57 6.86 27.18
C VAL A 469 -11.58 7.97 27.51
N VAL A 470 -11.05 8.64 26.49
CA VAL A 470 -10.19 9.81 26.65
C VAL A 470 -10.89 11.02 26.05
N VAL A 471 -11.15 12.02 26.89
CA VAL A 471 -11.75 13.29 26.46
C VAL A 471 -10.71 14.08 25.67
N PRO A 472 -10.99 14.53 24.43
CA PRO A 472 -10.01 15.28 23.66
C PRO A 472 -9.54 16.54 24.40
N GLU A 473 -8.24 16.82 24.35
CA GLU A 473 -7.61 17.89 25.15
C GLU A 473 -8.31 19.25 25.00
N ASP A 474 -8.70 19.62 23.77
CA ASP A 474 -9.39 20.89 23.50
C ASP A 474 -10.75 21.00 24.21
N ILE A 475 -11.40 19.86 24.50
CA ILE A 475 -12.63 19.80 25.28
C ILE A 475 -12.28 19.72 26.77
N TRP A 476 -11.30 18.90 27.13
CA TRP A 476 -10.85 18.69 28.50
C TRP A 476 -10.48 20.01 29.18
N VAL A 477 -9.64 20.84 28.55
CA VAL A 477 -9.19 22.12 29.13
C VAL A 477 -10.30 23.16 29.31
N ARG A 478 -11.42 23.02 28.60
CA ARG A 478 -12.57 23.95 28.67
C ARG A 478 -13.74 23.42 29.49
N ARG A 479 -13.63 22.20 30.03
CA ARG A 479 -14.73 21.54 30.76
C ARG A 479 -15.10 22.33 32.01
N LYS A 480 -16.40 22.40 32.28
CA LYS A 480 -16.94 22.96 33.54
C LYS A 480 -17.60 21.88 34.40
N ILE A 481 -18.21 20.90 33.74
CA ILE A 481 -18.92 19.77 34.33
C ILE A 481 -18.51 18.55 33.53
N LEU A 482 -18.21 17.46 34.21
CA LEU A 482 -17.95 16.16 33.60
C LEU A 482 -19.00 15.17 34.09
N LYS A 483 -19.64 14.45 33.17
CA LYS A 483 -20.65 13.45 33.52
C LYS A 483 -20.31 12.11 32.88
N ASP A 484 -20.30 11.06 33.69
CA ASP A 484 -20.30 9.68 33.24
C ASP A 484 -21.69 9.06 33.48
N ASN A 485 -22.30 8.51 32.43
CA ASN A 485 -23.63 7.91 32.48
C ASN A 485 -24.68 8.79 33.18
N GLY A 486 -24.60 10.12 32.96
CA GLY A 486 -25.50 11.12 33.52
C GLY A 486 -25.15 11.59 34.94
N LYS A 487 -24.20 10.96 35.63
CA LYS A 487 -23.74 11.32 36.96
C LYS A 487 -22.53 12.24 36.86
N GLU A 488 -22.54 13.33 37.61
CA GLU A 488 -21.37 14.22 37.68
C GLU A 488 -20.21 13.53 38.41
N ILE A 489 -19.02 13.63 37.83
CA ILE A 489 -17.79 13.04 38.37
C ILE A 489 -16.71 14.11 38.51
N GLN A 490 -15.83 13.94 39.50
CA GLN A 490 -14.61 14.73 39.62
C GLN A 490 -13.42 13.87 39.17
N SER A 491 -12.72 14.31 38.13
CA SER A 491 -11.49 13.69 37.67
C SER A 491 -10.44 14.75 37.37
N ASN A 492 -9.21 14.45 37.79
CA ASN A 492 -8.01 15.22 37.45
C ASN A 492 -7.35 14.74 36.16
N GLU A 493 -7.79 13.61 35.61
CA GLU A 493 -7.27 12.99 34.39
C GLU A 493 -8.32 12.96 33.29
N GLU A 494 -7.91 13.17 32.04
CA GLU A 494 -8.77 13.13 30.85
C GLU A 494 -9.36 11.73 30.56
N LYS A 495 -8.90 10.71 31.29
CA LYS A 495 -9.29 9.31 31.17
C LYS A 495 -10.48 9.03 32.10
N ILE A 496 -11.50 8.37 31.56
CA ILE A 496 -12.75 8.00 32.24
C ILE A 496 -13.00 6.52 32.05
#